data_AF-A0A1I3BFP1-F1
#
_entry.id   AF-A0A1I3BFP1-F1
#
_cell.length_a   1.000
_cell.length_b   1.000
_cell.length_c   1.000
_cell.angle_alpha   90.00
_cell.angle_beta   90.00
_cell.angle_gamma   90.00
#
_symmetry.space_group_name_H-M   'P 1'
#
loop_
_entity.id
_entity.type
_entity.pdbx_description
1 polymer ?
#
loop_
_entity_poly.entity_id
_entity_poly.type
_entity_poly.pdbx_seq_one_letter_code
_entity_poly.pdbx_strand_id
1 'polypeptide(L)'
;MKKQLVSAMLVLAMSASLIGCGKKDAAEADSTTTIEPEEQVEAVDDSVAFWDQTSEDGRVHSYLTGEWVDPSYGRKRPVAVMIENTKACLPQYGIGNAGVIYECVVEGGITRMMAIFDDYSNLDQIGNIRSSRPYYVYFASEYDAIYMHAGGNPAAFELIDDKNLVDNLNALTLEGKKGSSASYRTGKTEHTLYTNSEGIDIGIQKLGYDTSLPSNYEPHFKFAPEGNALENGQDCQAIQLYYYTNKPYWIYNEDDGLYYRYEFNQKQVDALSGQQLTAKNIIIENVDWWIYEGSQYLGYVLSYNTGTGKYISNGKMVDIVWSKDGDTDVTHYYDLNTGEEIQLNVGTTWIQACQKEYTDETQYYANKSEFSKAN
;
A
#
# COMPACT_ATOMS: atom_id res chain seq x y z
N MET A 1 31.30 37.43 -0.17
CA MET A 1 30.29 37.01 -1.16
C MET A 1 29.33 36.04 -0.49
N LYS A 2 28.23 36.58 0.04
CA LYS A 2 27.13 35.83 0.66
C LYS A 2 25.89 36.70 0.47
N LYS A 3 24.89 36.21 -0.25
CA LYS A 3 23.55 36.78 -0.23
C LYS A 3 22.54 35.63 -0.27
N GLN A 4 21.88 35.47 0.87
CA GLN A 4 20.63 34.74 1.03
C GLN A 4 19.54 35.47 0.24
N LEU A 5 18.63 34.73 -0.38
CA LEU A 5 17.39 35.26 -0.94
C LEU A 5 16.23 34.58 -0.24
N VAL A 6 15.43 35.43 0.40
CA VAL A 6 14.23 35.15 1.18
C VAL A 6 13.03 35.28 0.25
N SER A 7 12.11 34.31 0.31
CA SER A 7 10.80 34.34 -0.36
C SER A 7 9.91 35.45 0.20
N ALA A 8 9.27 36.22 -0.69
CA ALA A 8 8.28 37.23 -0.33
C ALA A 8 6.87 36.74 -0.73
N MET A 9 6.00 36.55 0.27
CA MET A 9 4.55 36.44 0.12
C MET A 9 3.95 37.81 -0.21
N LEU A 10 3.09 37.87 -1.23
CA LEU A 10 2.36 39.06 -1.63
C LEU A 10 0.92 38.97 -1.09
N VAL A 11 0.61 39.80 -0.09
CA VAL A 11 -0.77 40.08 0.36
C VAL A 11 -1.23 41.34 -0.35
N LEU A 12 -2.29 41.26 -1.15
CA LEU A 12 -2.94 42.42 -1.76
C LEU A 12 -4.24 42.73 -1.02
N ALA A 13 -4.20 43.73 -0.15
CA ALA A 13 -5.37 44.42 0.37
C ALA A 13 -5.54 45.73 -0.40
N MET A 14 -6.73 45.98 -0.95
CA MET A 14 -7.12 47.32 -1.41
C MET A 14 -8.56 47.63 -0.99
N SER A 15 -8.67 48.76 -0.30
CA SER A 15 -9.83 49.28 0.40
C SER A 15 -10.59 50.35 -0.40
N ALA A 16 -11.91 50.35 -0.18
CA ALA A 16 -12.85 51.49 -0.10
C ALA A 16 -13.22 52.29 -1.36
N SER A 17 -14.54 52.44 -1.56
CA SER A 17 -15.18 53.59 -2.18
C SER A 17 -16.54 53.86 -1.52
N LEU A 18 -16.72 55.10 -1.05
CA LEU A 18 -17.92 55.70 -0.48
C LEU A 18 -18.93 56.11 -1.56
N ILE A 19 -20.23 56.15 -1.22
CA ILE A 19 -21.35 57.06 -1.63
C ILE A 19 -22.60 56.49 -0.91
N GLY A 20 -23.56 57.18 -0.29
CA GLY A 20 -23.93 58.58 -0.10
C GLY A 20 -25.32 58.62 0.59
N CYS A 21 -25.59 59.67 1.38
CA CYS A 21 -26.78 59.82 2.25
C CYS A 21 -28.15 59.91 1.53
N GLY A 22 -29.20 59.39 2.17
CA GLY A 22 -30.61 59.72 1.90
C GLY A 22 -31.51 59.40 3.10
N LYS A 23 -32.21 60.41 3.63
CA LYS A 23 -32.95 60.44 4.90
C LYS A 23 -34.44 60.10 4.70
N LYS A 24 -35.06 59.26 5.55
CA LYS A 24 -36.49 59.37 5.95
C LYS A 24 -36.86 58.44 7.11
N ASP A 25 -37.74 58.95 7.96
CA ASP A 25 -38.12 58.47 9.29
C ASP A 25 -39.02 57.21 9.34
N ALA A 26 -38.94 56.56 10.51
CA ALA A 26 -40.01 55.95 11.32
C ALA A 26 -40.20 54.41 11.34
N ALA A 27 -40.43 53.97 12.58
CA ALA A 27 -41.00 52.72 13.08
C ALA A 27 -40.02 51.63 13.55
N GLU A 28 -39.88 51.56 14.87
CA GLU A 28 -39.41 50.42 15.65
C GLU A 28 -40.20 49.16 15.31
N ALA A 29 -39.49 48.08 15.01
CA ALA A 29 -39.92 46.71 15.27
C ALA A 29 -38.73 46.00 15.91
N ASP A 30 -38.81 45.83 17.23
CA ASP A 30 -37.89 45.04 18.03
C ASP A 30 -37.96 43.59 17.55
N SER A 31 -36.89 43.09 16.95
CA SER A 31 -36.64 41.67 16.75
C SER A 31 -35.20 41.41 17.15
N THR A 32 -35.03 41.06 18.42
CA THR A 32 -33.78 40.56 18.96
C THR A 32 -33.56 39.16 18.37
N THR A 33 -32.86 39.07 17.25
CA THR A 33 -32.36 37.78 16.74
C THR A 33 -31.17 37.39 17.62
N THR A 34 -31.42 36.53 18.59
CA THR A 34 -30.37 35.82 19.33
C THR A 34 -29.65 34.92 18.33
N ILE A 35 -28.40 35.25 18.01
CA ILE A 35 -27.52 34.36 17.26
C ILE A 35 -27.05 33.31 18.28
N GLU A 36 -27.70 32.15 18.23
CA GLU A 36 -27.23 30.94 18.88
C GLU A 36 -25.93 30.52 18.18
N PRO A 37 -24.84 30.21 18.91
CA PRO A 37 -23.63 29.71 18.26
C PRO A 37 -23.98 28.36 17.64
N GLU A 38 -23.83 28.25 16.31
CA GLU A 38 -23.80 26.95 15.64
C GLU A 38 -22.70 26.13 16.32
N GLU A 39 -23.15 25.12 17.06
CA GLU A 39 -22.31 24.04 17.55
C GLU A 39 -21.68 23.42 16.32
N GLN A 40 -20.39 23.68 16.11
CA GLN A 40 -19.58 22.88 15.19
C GLN A 40 -19.66 21.46 15.72
N VAL A 41 -20.54 20.66 15.12
CA VAL A 41 -20.50 19.21 15.25
C VAL A 41 -19.17 18.82 14.62
N GLU A 42 -18.15 18.57 15.45
CA GLU A 42 -16.94 17.89 14.98
C GLU A 42 -17.43 16.66 14.21
N ALA A 43 -17.09 16.58 12.93
CA ALA A 43 -17.35 15.38 12.15
C ALA A 43 -16.68 14.24 12.91
N VAL A 44 -17.49 13.34 13.49
CA VAL A 44 -16.99 12.12 14.08
C VAL A 44 -16.21 11.44 12.97
N ASP A 45 -14.91 11.23 13.20
CA ASP A 45 -14.10 10.49 12.25
C ASP A 45 -14.62 9.05 12.23
N ASP A 46 -15.46 8.75 11.25
CA ASP A 46 -16.04 7.43 11.03
C ASP A 46 -14.97 6.33 10.95
N SER A 47 -13.72 6.69 10.62
CA SER A 47 -12.59 5.76 10.63
C SER A 47 -12.14 5.37 12.05
N VAL A 48 -12.10 6.31 13.00
CA VAL A 48 -11.82 5.99 14.42
C VAL A 48 -12.92 5.09 14.96
N ALA A 49 -14.18 5.42 14.66
CA ALA A 49 -15.33 4.60 15.04
C ALA A 49 -15.32 3.21 14.39
N PHE A 50 -14.69 3.03 13.23
CA PHE A 50 -14.47 1.73 12.59
C PHE A 50 -13.43 0.89 13.33
N TRP A 51 -12.32 1.48 13.76
CA TRP A 51 -11.22 0.75 14.40
C TRP A 51 -11.50 0.33 15.85
N ASP A 52 -12.40 1.04 16.53
CA ASP A 52 -12.81 0.74 17.90
C ASP A 52 -13.84 -0.42 18.01
N GLN A 53 -14.32 -0.94 16.87
CA GLN A 53 -15.30 -2.01 16.87
C GLN A 53 -14.69 -3.35 17.31
N THR A 54 -15.48 -4.11 18.07
CA THR A 54 -15.16 -5.49 18.47
C THR A 54 -16.39 -6.35 18.21
N SER A 55 -16.21 -7.48 17.54
CA SER A 55 -17.29 -8.43 17.29
C SER A 55 -17.73 -9.15 18.58
N GLU A 56 -18.89 -9.81 18.55
CA GLU A 56 -19.39 -10.58 19.71
C GLU A 56 -18.42 -11.68 20.17
N ASP A 57 -17.64 -12.24 19.25
CA ASP A 57 -16.62 -13.28 19.52
C ASP A 57 -15.23 -12.69 19.86
N GLY A 58 -15.12 -11.37 20.02
CA GLY A 58 -13.90 -10.70 20.49
C GLY A 58 -12.85 -10.41 19.41
N ARG A 59 -13.21 -10.53 18.13
CA ARG A 59 -12.34 -10.16 17.00
C ARG A 59 -12.36 -8.65 16.78
N VAL A 60 -11.31 -8.17 16.11
CA VAL A 60 -11.10 -6.76 15.74
C VAL A 60 -10.87 -6.65 14.23
N HIS A 61 -11.06 -5.47 13.65
CA HIS A 61 -10.72 -5.24 12.26
C HIS A 61 -9.20 -5.19 12.04
N SER A 62 -8.67 -5.98 11.10
CA SER A 62 -7.28 -5.91 10.66
C SER A 62 -6.95 -4.51 10.14
N TYR A 63 -5.83 -3.93 10.58
CA TYR A 63 -5.34 -2.67 10.02
C TYR A 63 -4.88 -2.79 8.56
N LEU A 64 -4.64 -4.00 8.05
CA LEU A 64 -4.23 -4.24 6.66
C LEU A 64 -5.41 -4.46 5.71
N THR A 65 -6.44 -5.19 6.15
CA THR A 65 -7.54 -5.64 5.26
C THR A 65 -8.91 -5.14 5.67
N GLY A 66 -9.08 -4.63 6.89
CA GLY A 66 -10.39 -4.34 7.47
C GLY A 66 -11.22 -5.59 7.80
N GLU A 67 -10.69 -6.81 7.64
CA GLU A 67 -11.42 -8.04 7.98
C GLU A 67 -11.39 -8.31 9.49
N TRP A 68 -12.38 -9.06 9.99
CA TRP A 68 -12.42 -9.48 11.39
C TRP A 68 -11.39 -10.57 11.70
N VAL A 69 -10.36 -10.22 12.47
CA VAL A 69 -9.23 -11.09 12.84
C VAL A 69 -9.04 -11.17 14.36
N ASP A 70 -8.25 -12.15 14.80
CA ASP A 70 -7.87 -12.24 16.21
C ASP A 70 -6.99 -11.02 16.61
N PRO A 71 -7.25 -10.38 17.77
CA PRO A 71 -6.47 -9.22 18.22
C PRO A 71 -4.97 -9.46 18.36
N SER A 72 -4.55 -10.72 18.55
CA SER A 72 -3.14 -11.10 18.65
C SER A 72 -2.37 -10.95 17.34
N TYR A 73 -3.06 -10.69 16.22
CA TYR A 73 -2.50 -10.40 14.90
C TYR A 73 -2.89 -8.99 14.42
N GLY A 74 -4.19 -8.67 14.41
CA GLY A 74 -4.71 -7.42 13.83
C GLY A 74 -4.34 -6.12 14.56
N ARG A 75 -3.64 -6.20 15.68
CA ARG A 75 -3.19 -5.06 16.52
C ARG A 75 -1.69 -5.12 16.84
N LYS A 76 -0.92 -5.93 16.10
CA LYS A 76 0.53 -6.03 16.24
C LYS A 76 1.24 -5.56 14.99
N ARG A 77 2.55 -5.35 15.10
CA ARG A 77 3.41 -5.00 13.97
C ARG A 77 3.31 -6.10 12.91
N PRO A 78 2.97 -5.76 11.66
CA PRO A 78 2.96 -6.75 10.60
C PRO A 78 4.39 -7.15 10.22
N VAL A 79 4.51 -8.25 9.49
CA VAL A 79 5.78 -8.69 8.91
C VAL A 79 5.72 -8.50 7.41
N ALA A 80 6.66 -7.73 6.87
CA ALA A 80 6.80 -7.50 5.45
C ALA A 80 7.91 -8.39 4.88
N VAL A 81 7.58 -9.30 3.98
CA VAL A 81 8.54 -10.26 3.40
C VAL A 81 8.74 -9.96 1.92
N MET A 82 10.00 -9.76 1.52
CA MET A 82 10.36 -9.66 0.11
C MET A 82 10.25 -11.01 -0.58
N ILE A 83 9.45 -11.08 -1.65
CA ILE A 83 9.15 -12.30 -2.40
C ILE A 83 9.66 -12.18 -3.84
N GLU A 84 10.34 -13.22 -4.31
CA GLU A 84 10.79 -13.35 -5.70
C GLU A 84 9.63 -13.49 -6.69
N ASN A 85 9.75 -12.85 -7.86
CA ASN A 85 8.73 -12.90 -8.90
C ASN A 85 9.27 -13.15 -10.31
N THR A 86 10.01 -14.23 -10.50
CA THR A 86 10.40 -14.77 -11.80
C THR A 86 9.74 -16.13 -12.03
N LYS A 87 9.63 -16.52 -13.29
CA LYS A 87 9.04 -17.80 -13.69
C LYS A 87 9.66 -19.02 -12.98
N ALA A 88 10.93 -18.95 -12.59
CA ALA A 88 11.62 -20.05 -11.91
C ALA A 88 11.14 -20.27 -10.47
N CYS A 89 10.44 -19.31 -9.88
CA CYS A 89 9.97 -19.35 -8.49
C CYS A 89 8.46 -19.47 -8.36
N LEU A 90 7.74 -19.65 -9.47
CA LEU A 90 6.32 -19.94 -9.43
C LEU A 90 6.07 -21.44 -9.17
N PRO A 91 5.10 -21.80 -8.32
CA PRO A 91 4.32 -20.91 -7.44
C PRO A 91 5.13 -20.44 -6.21
N GLN A 92 4.84 -19.22 -5.73
CA GLN A 92 5.34 -18.72 -4.45
C GLN A 92 4.61 -19.36 -3.26
N TYR A 93 5.22 -19.30 -2.08
CA TYR A 93 4.73 -19.95 -0.86
C TYR A 93 4.27 -18.91 0.16
N GLY A 94 3.09 -19.12 0.73
CA GLY A 94 2.51 -18.32 1.81
C GLY A 94 1.98 -16.95 1.36
N ILE A 95 2.21 -16.53 0.11
CA ILE A 95 1.84 -15.18 -0.36
C ILE A 95 0.32 -14.96 -0.37
N GLY A 96 -0.47 -16.03 -0.47
CA GLY A 96 -1.93 -15.95 -0.40
C GLY A 96 -2.48 -15.48 0.97
N ASN A 97 -1.64 -15.45 2.01
CA ASN A 97 -2.01 -15.00 3.35
C ASN A 97 -1.71 -13.51 3.60
N ALA A 98 -1.13 -12.79 2.64
CA ALA A 98 -0.80 -11.39 2.83
C ALA A 98 -2.04 -10.50 2.71
N GLY A 99 -2.15 -9.52 3.60
CA GLY A 99 -3.21 -8.51 3.54
C GLY A 99 -2.92 -7.43 2.51
N VAL A 100 -1.64 -7.06 2.36
CA VAL A 100 -1.17 -6.07 1.38
C VAL A 100 0.02 -6.62 0.61
N ILE A 101 0.02 -6.43 -0.71
CA ILE A 101 1.15 -6.81 -1.57
C ILE A 101 1.56 -5.62 -2.43
N TYR A 102 2.80 -5.19 -2.28
CA TYR A 102 3.43 -4.24 -3.21
C TYR A 102 4.16 -5.00 -4.31
N GLU A 103 3.97 -4.60 -5.56
CA GLU A 103 4.72 -5.09 -6.71
C GLU A 103 5.40 -3.92 -7.42
N CYS A 104 6.71 -4.03 -7.66
CA CYS A 104 7.50 -3.00 -8.33
C CYS A 104 8.48 -3.65 -9.32
N VAL A 105 8.82 -2.91 -10.38
CA VAL A 105 9.90 -3.27 -11.29
C VAL A 105 11.24 -3.20 -10.55
N VAL A 106 12.13 -4.15 -10.85
CA VAL A 106 13.53 -4.17 -10.40
C VAL A 106 14.45 -4.30 -11.63
N GLU A 107 15.71 -4.66 -11.43
CA GLU A 107 16.72 -4.72 -12.51
C GLU A 107 16.33 -5.73 -13.58
N GLY A 108 16.57 -5.37 -14.85
CA GLY A 108 16.31 -6.27 -15.98
C GLY A 108 14.83 -6.39 -16.37
N GLY A 109 13.95 -5.54 -15.83
CA GLY A 109 12.54 -5.47 -16.25
C GLY A 109 11.66 -6.61 -15.74
N ILE A 110 12.14 -7.38 -14.75
CA ILE A 110 11.31 -8.26 -13.92
C ILE A 110 10.70 -7.45 -12.77
N THR A 111 9.65 -7.99 -12.15
CA THR A 111 9.15 -7.45 -10.89
C THR A 111 9.66 -8.23 -9.68
N ARG A 112 9.50 -7.63 -8.51
CA ARG A 112 9.57 -8.29 -7.21
C ARG A 112 8.31 -7.94 -6.45
N MET A 113 8.00 -8.68 -5.40
CA MET A 113 6.86 -8.39 -4.53
C MET A 113 7.33 -8.20 -3.09
N MET A 114 6.59 -7.43 -2.32
CA MET A 114 6.67 -7.38 -0.85
C MET A 114 5.30 -7.73 -0.31
N ALA A 115 5.21 -8.84 0.42
CA ALA A 115 3.99 -9.35 1.00
C ALA A 115 3.94 -8.98 2.49
N ILE A 116 2.91 -8.26 2.92
CA ILE A 116 2.74 -7.78 4.29
C ILE A 116 1.67 -8.63 4.99
N PHE A 117 2.06 -9.26 6.08
CA PHE A 117 1.23 -10.18 6.87
C PHE A 117 0.95 -9.56 8.25
N ASP A 118 -0.32 -9.44 8.60
CA ASP A 118 -0.77 -9.23 9.99
C ASP A 118 -0.82 -10.58 10.73
N ASP A 119 -1.35 -11.62 10.07
CA ASP A 119 -1.31 -13.01 10.53
C ASP A 119 -0.41 -13.88 9.62
N TYR A 120 0.79 -14.17 10.10
CA TYR A 120 1.71 -15.13 9.49
C TYR A 120 1.74 -16.47 10.23
N SER A 121 0.75 -16.76 11.09
CA SER A 121 0.71 -18.01 11.86
C SER A 121 0.39 -19.22 10.99
N ASN A 122 0.85 -20.40 11.43
CA ASN A 122 0.60 -21.68 10.76
C ASN A 122 1.06 -21.75 9.29
N LEU A 123 1.99 -20.90 8.88
CA LEU A 123 2.61 -20.92 7.55
C LEU A 123 3.91 -21.72 7.61
N ASP A 124 3.87 -22.95 7.10
CA ASP A 124 5.02 -23.85 7.10
C ASP A 124 6.15 -23.41 6.15
N GLN A 125 5.87 -22.49 5.23
CA GLN A 125 6.84 -21.96 4.28
C GLN A 125 6.39 -20.62 3.68
N ILE A 126 7.27 -19.62 3.68
CA ILE A 126 7.07 -18.33 3.04
C ILE A 126 8.28 -18.01 2.17
N GLY A 127 8.05 -17.55 0.94
CA GLY A 127 9.12 -17.17 0.01
C GLY A 127 8.81 -17.48 -1.45
N ASN A 128 9.79 -17.45 -2.35
CA ASN A 128 11.23 -17.37 -2.07
C ASN A 128 11.65 -15.97 -1.62
N ILE A 129 12.42 -15.85 -0.54
CA ILE A 129 12.83 -14.54 0.00
C ILE A 129 13.86 -13.89 -0.91
N ARG A 130 13.72 -12.57 -1.16
CA ARG A 130 14.62 -11.83 -2.06
C ARG A 130 15.10 -10.47 -1.58
N SER A 131 16.00 -9.90 -2.37
CA SER A 131 16.70 -8.67 -2.03
C SER A 131 15.78 -7.45 -1.99
N SER A 132 16.07 -6.58 -1.02
CA SER A 132 15.45 -5.28 -0.83
C SER A 132 15.86 -4.26 -1.89
N ARG A 133 15.03 -3.24 -2.08
CA ARG A 133 15.31 -1.98 -2.79
C ARG A 133 14.80 -0.82 -1.93
N PRO A 134 15.30 0.42 -2.12
CA PRO A 134 14.99 1.55 -1.23
C PRO A 134 13.48 1.78 -1.07
N TYR A 135 12.73 1.71 -2.18
CA TYR A 135 11.28 1.87 -2.17
C TYR A 135 10.54 0.82 -1.34
N TYR A 136 10.99 -0.43 -1.30
CA TYR A 136 10.39 -1.42 -0.39
C TYR A 136 10.68 -1.13 1.08
N VAL A 137 11.81 -0.48 1.40
CA VAL A 137 12.07 -0.04 2.77
C VAL A 137 11.13 1.09 3.18
N TYR A 138 10.87 2.04 2.26
CA TYR A 138 9.86 3.09 2.47
C TYR A 138 8.45 2.52 2.60
N PHE A 139 8.07 1.53 1.77
CA PHE A 139 6.77 0.90 1.91
C PHE A 139 6.66 0.12 3.23
N ALA A 140 7.71 -0.59 3.67
CA ALA A 140 7.67 -1.31 4.95
C ALA A 140 7.56 -0.35 6.16
N SER A 141 8.20 0.83 6.10
CA SER A 141 8.13 1.82 7.19
C SER A 141 6.73 2.41 7.37
N GLU A 142 5.93 2.51 6.30
CA GLU A 142 4.53 3.00 6.37
C GLU A 142 3.63 2.15 7.28
N TYR A 143 4.01 0.90 7.53
CA TYR A 143 3.24 -0.03 8.36
C TYR A 143 3.90 -0.32 9.71
N ASP A 144 5.03 0.33 10.01
CA ASP A 144 5.96 -0.07 11.09
C ASP A 144 6.24 -1.59 11.05
N ALA A 145 6.42 -2.13 9.85
CA ALA A 145 6.56 -3.56 9.64
C ALA A 145 7.96 -4.06 10.03
N ILE A 146 8.02 -5.27 10.57
CA ILE A 146 9.28 -6.02 10.68
C ILE A 146 9.62 -6.56 9.29
N TYR A 147 10.71 -6.09 8.71
CA TYR A 147 11.01 -6.23 7.28
C TYR A 147 12.00 -7.36 6.99
N MET A 148 11.53 -8.47 6.41
CA MET A 148 12.36 -9.60 6.01
C MET A 148 12.80 -9.53 4.55
N HIS A 149 14.12 -9.60 4.32
CA HIS A 149 14.70 -9.54 2.99
C HIS A 149 15.98 -10.39 2.88
N ALA A 150 16.42 -10.71 1.66
CA ALA A 150 17.65 -11.44 1.39
C ALA A 150 18.69 -10.52 0.73
N GLY A 151 19.38 -9.73 1.55
CA GLY A 151 20.28 -8.67 1.10
C GLY A 151 19.54 -7.50 0.44
N GLY A 152 20.26 -6.63 -0.26
CA GLY A 152 19.72 -5.40 -0.84
C GLY A 152 20.73 -4.73 -1.76
N ASN A 153 20.34 -3.64 -2.42
CA ASN A 153 21.33 -2.77 -3.06
C ASN A 153 21.92 -1.81 -1.99
N PRO A 154 23.04 -1.11 -2.28
CA PRO A 154 23.66 -0.21 -1.31
C PRO A 154 22.71 0.86 -0.76
N ALA A 155 21.85 1.45 -1.60
CA ALA A 155 20.89 2.45 -1.16
C ALA A 155 19.83 1.89 -0.18
N ALA A 156 19.43 0.62 -0.34
CA ALA A 156 18.54 -0.02 0.64
C ALA A 156 19.25 -0.22 1.99
N PHE A 157 20.52 -0.61 1.98
CA PHE A 157 21.30 -0.75 3.21
C PHE A 157 21.57 0.59 3.89
N GLU A 158 21.69 1.70 3.17
CA GLU A 158 21.74 3.04 3.80
C GLU A 158 20.47 3.30 4.62
N LEU A 159 19.28 2.96 4.09
CA LEU A 159 18.03 3.13 4.83
C LEU A 159 17.91 2.17 6.02
N ILE A 160 18.34 0.92 5.84
CA ILE A 160 18.20 -0.15 6.84
C ILE A 160 19.26 -0.04 7.95
N ASP A 161 20.53 0.00 7.58
CA ASP A 161 21.65 -0.11 8.53
C ASP A 161 22.11 1.26 9.04
N ASP A 162 22.18 2.28 8.18
CA ASP A 162 22.71 3.60 8.56
C ASP A 162 21.62 4.51 9.16
N LYS A 163 20.41 4.50 8.58
CA LYS A 163 19.27 5.30 9.07
C LYS A 163 18.37 4.56 10.05
N ASN A 164 18.48 3.23 10.15
CA ASN A 164 17.62 2.38 10.98
C ASN A 164 16.12 2.66 10.77
N LEU A 165 15.72 2.78 9.49
CA LEU A 165 14.36 3.18 9.11
C LEU A 165 13.32 2.11 9.44
N VAL A 166 13.72 0.84 9.44
CA VAL A 166 12.88 -0.33 9.77
C VAL A 166 13.66 -1.35 10.57
N ASP A 167 12.99 -2.04 11.48
CA ASP A 167 13.51 -3.27 12.05
C ASP A 167 13.51 -4.36 10.98
N ASN A 168 14.65 -5.04 10.76
CA ASN A 168 14.80 -5.93 9.62
C ASN A 168 15.29 -7.33 10.00
N LEU A 169 14.82 -8.31 9.25
CA LEU A 169 15.29 -9.69 9.29
C LEU A 169 16.05 -9.99 7.99
N ASN A 170 17.35 -9.71 7.97
CA ASN A 170 18.19 -10.09 6.83
C ASN A 170 18.37 -11.62 6.80
N ALA A 171 17.58 -12.27 5.94
CA ALA A 171 17.51 -13.71 5.78
C ALA A 171 18.84 -14.35 5.34
N LEU A 172 19.84 -13.58 4.89
CA LEU A 172 21.18 -14.12 4.61
C LEU A 172 22.04 -14.25 5.88
N THR A 173 21.86 -13.36 6.85
CA THR A 173 22.63 -13.37 8.11
C THR A 173 21.98 -14.22 9.19
N LEU A 174 20.68 -14.50 9.03
CA LEU A 174 19.87 -15.31 9.94
C LEU A 174 19.58 -16.72 9.41
N GLU A 175 20.28 -17.15 8.35
CA GLU A 175 20.11 -18.46 7.73
C GLU A 175 20.66 -19.59 8.60
N GLY A 176 19.94 -20.72 8.61
CA GLY A 176 20.44 -21.97 9.16
C GLY A 176 19.48 -23.13 8.94
N LYS A 177 19.28 -23.94 9.98
CA LYS A 177 18.40 -25.11 9.91
C LYS A 177 16.95 -24.67 10.12
N LYS A 178 16.04 -25.14 9.27
CA LYS A 178 14.59 -24.99 9.47
C LYS A 178 14.19 -25.43 10.89
N GLY A 179 13.43 -24.60 11.59
CA GLY A 179 13.03 -24.79 12.98
C GLY A 179 14.09 -24.41 14.03
N SER A 180 15.18 -23.75 13.64
CA SER A 180 16.20 -23.25 14.57
C SER A 180 16.87 -21.96 14.09
N SER A 181 16.36 -21.35 13.03
CA SER A 181 16.94 -20.18 12.36
C SER A 181 15.84 -19.41 11.67
N ALA A 182 16.04 -18.11 11.44
CA ALA A 182 14.96 -17.27 10.91
C ALA A 182 14.65 -17.55 9.44
N SER A 183 15.64 -18.08 8.72
CA SER A 183 15.50 -18.51 7.33
C SER A 183 16.28 -19.80 7.11
N TYR A 184 15.95 -20.49 6.02
CA TYR A 184 16.60 -21.73 5.61
C TYR A 184 16.60 -21.86 4.09
N ARG A 185 17.55 -22.62 3.54
CA ARG A 185 17.57 -22.97 2.12
C ARG A 185 17.13 -24.41 1.84
N THR A 186 16.46 -24.61 0.71
CA THR A 186 16.15 -25.95 0.16
C THR A 186 17.09 -26.35 -0.99
N GLY A 187 17.98 -25.45 -1.41
CA GLY A 187 18.93 -25.69 -2.49
C GLY A 187 20.13 -24.73 -2.45
N LYS A 188 20.85 -24.64 -3.57
CA LYS A 188 22.09 -23.85 -3.68
C LYS A 188 21.91 -22.53 -4.42
N THR A 189 20.76 -22.32 -5.07
CA THR A 189 20.52 -21.11 -5.84
C THR A 189 19.89 -20.04 -4.97
N GLU A 190 19.99 -18.82 -5.44
CA GLU A 190 19.35 -17.63 -4.89
C GLU A 190 17.81 -17.70 -4.87
N HIS A 191 17.22 -18.69 -5.55
CA HIS A 191 15.78 -18.95 -5.63
C HIS A 191 15.31 -20.01 -4.60
N THR A 192 16.08 -20.30 -3.56
CA THR A 192 15.75 -21.40 -2.63
C THR A 192 15.78 -21.01 -1.17
N LEU A 193 15.75 -19.71 -0.86
CA LEU A 193 15.72 -19.19 0.50
C LEU A 193 14.27 -18.95 0.95
N TYR A 194 13.93 -19.43 2.13
CA TYR A 194 12.58 -19.37 2.70
C TYR A 194 12.61 -19.04 4.18
N THR A 195 11.46 -18.64 4.70
CA THR A 195 11.14 -18.64 6.14
C THR A 195 9.86 -19.44 6.37
N ASN A 196 9.32 -19.40 7.57
CA ASN A 196 8.04 -19.92 8.03
C ASN A 196 7.66 -19.16 9.32
N SER A 197 6.48 -19.40 9.89
CA SER A 197 6.04 -18.69 11.11
C SER A 197 7.08 -18.77 12.23
N GLU A 198 7.55 -19.99 12.54
CA GLU A 198 8.56 -20.23 13.58
C GLU A 198 9.90 -19.52 13.29
N GLY A 199 10.32 -19.46 12.02
CA GLY A 199 11.52 -18.76 11.61
C GLY A 199 11.40 -17.26 11.86
N ILE A 200 10.27 -16.65 11.50
CA ILE A 200 10.01 -15.24 11.79
C ILE A 200 10.12 -14.97 13.30
N ASP A 201 9.46 -15.79 14.13
CA ASP A 201 9.51 -15.66 15.60
C ASP A 201 10.95 -15.77 16.14
N ILE A 202 11.73 -16.74 15.65
CA ILE A 202 13.14 -16.92 16.02
C ILE A 202 13.95 -15.68 15.64
N GLY A 203 13.72 -15.11 14.46
CA GLY A 203 14.39 -13.90 13.99
C GLY A 203 14.10 -12.70 14.88
N ILE A 204 12.82 -12.44 15.15
CA ILE A 204 12.34 -11.36 16.02
C ILE A 204 12.95 -11.51 17.41
N GLN A 205 12.88 -12.70 18.01
CA GLN A 205 13.43 -12.96 19.34
C GLN A 205 14.95 -12.77 19.38
N LYS A 206 15.67 -13.24 18.36
CA LYS A 206 17.13 -13.16 18.31
C LYS A 206 17.65 -11.73 18.21
N LEU A 207 16.92 -10.85 17.51
CA LEU A 207 17.27 -9.44 17.38
C LEU A 207 16.65 -8.55 18.46
N GLY A 208 15.69 -9.09 19.24
CA GLY A 208 15.07 -8.39 20.36
C GLY A 208 14.08 -7.32 19.93
N TYR A 209 13.42 -7.50 18.79
CA TYR A 209 12.43 -6.54 18.28
C TYR A 209 11.12 -6.59 19.04
N ASP A 210 10.52 -5.41 19.24
CA ASP A 210 9.16 -5.29 19.73
C ASP A 210 8.18 -5.69 18.63
N THR A 211 7.07 -6.31 19.02
CA THR A 211 5.98 -6.72 18.12
C THR A 211 4.70 -5.93 18.36
N SER A 212 4.69 -5.05 19.37
CA SER A 212 3.59 -4.13 19.63
C SER A 212 3.71 -2.89 18.74
N LEU A 213 2.56 -2.40 18.27
CA LEU A 213 2.47 -1.11 17.59
C LEU A 213 2.52 0.01 18.65
N PRO A 214 3.05 1.20 18.30
CA PRO A 214 3.01 2.35 19.20
C PRO A 214 1.56 2.77 19.49
N SER A 215 1.32 3.38 20.65
CA SER A 215 -0.03 3.76 21.08
C SER A 215 -0.70 4.83 20.20
N ASN A 216 0.09 5.56 19.41
CA ASN A 216 -0.35 6.57 18.45
C ASN A 216 -0.24 6.06 17.00
N TYR A 217 -0.25 4.74 16.80
CA TYR A 217 -0.27 4.15 15.48
C TYR A 217 -1.57 4.49 14.76
N GLU A 218 -1.44 5.06 13.57
CA GLU A 218 -2.56 5.33 12.67
C GLU A 218 -2.56 4.28 11.54
N PRO A 219 -3.68 3.59 11.29
CA PRO A 219 -3.77 2.60 10.22
C PRO A 219 -3.56 3.22 8.84
N HIS A 220 -2.97 2.44 7.93
CA HIS A 220 -2.59 2.90 6.59
C HIS A 220 -3.78 3.32 5.73
N PHE A 221 -4.85 2.53 5.75
CA PHE A 221 -6.03 2.74 4.90
C PHE A 221 -7.27 3.11 5.69
N LYS A 222 -8.21 3.77 5.01
CA LYS A 222 -9.62 3.83 5.42
C LYS A 222 -10.40 2.72 4.72
N PHE A 223 -11.33 2.10 5.43
CA PHE A 223 -12.19 1.05 4.88
C PHE A 223 -13.66 1.46 4.88
N ALA A 224 -14.38 1.08 3.82
CA ALA A 224 -15.82 1.18 3.73
C ALA A 224 -16.45 -0.14 4.22
N PRO A 225 -16.94 -0.23 5.48
CA PRO A 225 -17.46 -1.46 6.06
C PRO A 225 -18.63 -2.07 5.28
N GLU A 226 -19.52 -1.21 4.77
CA GLU A 226 -20.68 -1.60 3.97
C GLU A 226 -20.35 -1.79 2.48
N GLY A 227 -19.07 -1.65 2.13
CA GLY A 227 -18.57 -1.70 0.76
C GLY A 227 -18.55 -0.35 0.06
N ASN A 228 -17.60 -0.19 -0.84
CA ASN A 228 -17.48 0.95 -1.76
C ASN A 228 -17.78 0.46 -3.18
N ALA A 229 -18.94 0.86 -3.71
CA ALA A 229 -19.39 0.47 -5.04
C ALA A 229 -18.70 1.24 -6.18
N LEU A 230 -17.92 2.29 -5.87
CA LEU A 230 -17.34 3.20 -6.86
C LEU A 230 -18.41 3.70 -7.84
N GLU A 231 -19.52 4.27 -7.35
CA GLU A 231 -20.72 4.60 -8.16
C GLU A 231 -20.40 5.48 -9.38
N ASN A 232 -19.46 6.40 -9.24
CA ASN A 232 -18.99 7.30 -10.32
C ASN A 232 -17.81 6.75 -11.13
N GLY A 233 -17.41 5.50 -10.87
CA GLY A 233 -16.28 4.82 -11.49
C GLY A 233 -16.61 4.21 -12.85
N GLN A 234 -15.57 4.10 -13.68
CA GLN A 234 -15.62 3.43 -14.98
C GLN A 234 -15.57 1.92 -14.79
N ASP A 235 -16.23 1.16 -15.66
CA ASP A 235 -16.16 -0.30 -15.59
C ASP A 235 -14.74 -0.79 -15.90
N CYS A 236 -14.27 -1.76 -15.11
CA CYS A 236 -12.94 -2.35 -15.21
C CYS A 236 -13.06 -3.85 -14.90
N GLN A 237 -13.17 -4.67 -15.93
CA GLN A 237 -13.39 -6.10 -15.84
C GLN A 237 -12.10 -6.91 -16.04
N ALA A 238 -11.07 -6.29 -16.63
CA ALA A 238 -9.73 -6.84 -16.69
C ALA A 238 -8.68 -5.72 -16.70
N ILE A 239 -7.48 -6.02 -16.21
CA ILE A 239 -6.32 -5.13 -16.18
C ILE A 239 -5.13 -5.87 -16.76
N GLN A 240 -4.41 -5.30 -17.71
CA GLN A 240 -3.15 -5.81 -18.23
C GLN A 240 -2.03 -4.82 -17.93
N LEU A 241 -1.11 -5.20 -17.04
CA LEU A 241 0.00 -4.33 -16.65
C LEU A 241 1.10 -4.32 -17.71
N TYR A 242 1.80 -3.19 -17.83
CA TYR A 242 2.85 -2.98 -18.84
C TYR A 242 4.11 -3.84 -18.64
N TYR A 243 4.26 -4.52 -17.49
CA TYR A 243 5.48 -5.24 -17.14
C TYR A 243 5.88 -6.27 -18.21
N TYR A 244 6.96 -5.97 -18.94
CA TYR A 244 7.32 -6.71 -20.15
C TYR A 244 7.75 -8.17 -19.93
N THR A 245 8.32 -8.48 -18.76
CA THR A 245 8.80 -9.85 -18.47
C THR A 245 7.72 -10.72 -17.85
N ASN A 246 7.12 -10.23 -16.76
CA ASN A 246 6.12 -10.94 -15.98
C ASN A 246 4.76 -11.02 -16.70
N LYS A 247 4.41 -9.95 -17.42
CA LYS A 247 3.11 -9.74 -18.09
C LYS A 247 1.92 -10.12 -17.19
N PRO A 248 1.81 -9.57 -15.96
CA PRO A 248 0.70 -9.89 -15.10
C PRO A 248 -0.58 -9.19 -15.56
N TYR A 249 -1.69 -9.86 -15.30
CA TYR A 249 -3.02 -9.34 -15.56
C TYR A 249 -4.02 -9.84 -14.52
N TRP A 250 -5.11 -9.11 -14.42
CA TRP A 250 -6.19 -9.33 -13.49
C TRP A 250 -7.48 -9.53 -14.25
N ILE A 251 -8.30 -10.49 -13.83
CA ILE A 251 -9.64 -10.71 -14.38
C ILE A 251 -10.63 -10.66 -13.23
N TYR A 252 -11.60 -9.75 -13.31
CA TYR A 252 -12.66 -9.63 -12.32
C TYR A 252 -13.60 -10.84 -12.39
N ASN A 253 -14.11 -11.28 -11.24
CA ASN A 253 -15.20 -12.23 -11.13
C ASN A 253 -16.38 -11.55 -10.43
N GLU A 254 -17.52 -11.49 -11.11
CA GLU A 254 -18.72 -10.84 -10.58
C GLU A 254 -19.40 -11.67 -9.49
N ASP A 255 -19.19 -12.99 -9.48
CA ASP A 255 -19.84 -13.90 -8.53
C ASP A 255 -19.33 -13.71 -7.10
N ASP A 256 -18.07 -13.34 -6.93
CA ASP A 256 -17.41 -13.13 -5.63
C ASP A 256 -16.87 -11.71 -5.42
N GLY A 257 -16.88 -10.88 -6.46
CA GLY A 257 -16.40 -9.51 -6.39
C GLY A 257 -14.89 -9.37 -6.26
N LEU A 258 -14.11 -10.38 -6.71
CA LEU A 258 -12.65 -10.40 -6.62
C LEU A 258 -11.98 -10.31 -8.00
N TYR A 259 -10.78 -9.74 -8.05
CA TYR A 259 -9.89 -9.83 -9.20
C TYR A 259 -8.95 -11.01 -9.03
N TYR A 260 -8.90 -11.90 -10.02
CA TYR A 260 -8.04 -13.07 -10.03
C TYR A 260 -6.74 -12.77 -10.78
N ARG A 261 -5.59 -13.10 -10.17
CA ARG A 261 -4.26 -12.79 -10.70
C ARG A 261 -3.75 -13.85 -11.66
N TYR A 262 -3.16 -13.39 -12.76
CA TYR A 262 -2.44 -14.20 -13.72
C TYR A 262 -1.08 -13.57 -14.00
N GLU A 263 -0.09 -14.38 -14.31
CA GLU A 263 1.25 -13.96 -14.66
C GLU A 263 1.96 -15.04 -15.45
N PHE A 264 2.90 -14.69 -16.33
CA PHE A 264 3.58 -15.63 -17.23
C PHE A 264 2.59 -16.52 -18.01
N ASN A 265 1.44 -15.93 -18.38
CA ASN A 265 0.33 -16.58 -19.08
C ASN A 265 -0.35 -17.76 -18.34
N GLN A 266 -0.24 -17.81 -17.02
CA GLN A 266 -0.87 -18.82 -16.17
C GLN A 266 -1.52 -18.19 -14.93
N LYS A 267 -2.41 -18.93 -14.27
CA LYS A 267 -2.92 -18.56 -12.96
C LYS A 267 -1.75 -18.45 -11.99
N GLN A 268 -1.62 -17.33 -11.28
CA GLN A 268 -0.66 -17.27 -10.19
C GLN A 268 -1.32 -17.86 -8.94
N VAL A 269 -0.76 -18.95 -8.44
CA VAL A 269 -1.31 -19.69 -7.30
C VAL A 269 -0.34 -19.63 -6.14
N ASP A 270 -0.88 -19.63 -4.92
CA ASP A 270 -0.11 -19.88 -3.72
C ASP A 270 0.17 -21.38 -3.58
N ALA A 271 1.43 -21.73 -3.33
CA ALA A 271 1.89 -23.11 -3.30
C ALA A 271 1.39 -23.91 -2.08
N LEU A 272 1.09 -23.23 -0.97
CA LEU A 272 0.62 -23.91 0.25
C LEU A 272 -0.85 -24.28 0.14
N SER A 273 -1.68 -23.32 -0.28
CA SER A 273 -3.14 -23.48 -0.37
C SER A 273 -3.61 -24.08 -1.69
N GLY A 274 -2.81 -23.96 -2.75
CA GLY A 274 -3.20 -24.27 -4.13
C GLY A 274 -4.24 -23.30 -4.71
N GLN A 275 -4.61 -22.25 -3.98
CA GLN A 275 -5.59 -21.25 -4.42
C GLN A 275 -4.93 -20.21 -5.32
N GLN A 276 -5.71 -19.73 -6.30
CA GLN A 276 -5.28 -18.62 -7.13
C GLN A 276 -5.25 -17.34 -6.31
N LEU A 277 -4.23 -16.51 -6.50
CA LEU A 277 -4.14 -15.21 -5.83
C LEU A 277 -5.26 -14.29 -6.31
N THR A 278 -5.86 -13.59 -5.37
CA THR A 278 -6.95 -12.64 -5.61
C THR A 278 -6.64 -11.28 -5.00
N ALA A 279 -7.36 -10.26 -5.46
CA ALA A 279 -7.37 -8.93 -4.87
C ALA A 279 -8.80 -8.44 -4.74
N LYS A 280 -9.14 -7.84 -3.59
CA LYS A 280 -10.35 -7.04 -3.46
C LYS A 280 -10.11 -5.62 -3.96
N ASN A 281 -8.92 -5.10 -3.64
CA ASN A 281 -8.48 -3.76 -4.00
C ASN A 281 -7.21 -3.86 -4.85
N ILE A 282 -7.17 -3.11 -5.95
CA ILE A 282 -5.96 -2.90 -6.73
C ILE A 282 -5.73 -1.39 -6.83
N ILE A 283 -4.54 -0.95 -6.45
CA ILE A 283 -4.08 0.42 -6.59
C ILE A 283 -2.94 0.42 -7.62
N ILE A 284 -3.08 1.23 -8.65
CA ILE A 284 -1.99 1.55 -9.57
C ILE A 284 -1.41 2.88 -9.12
N GLU A 285 -0.16 2.88 -8.68
CA GLU A 285 0.54 4.05 -8.17
C GLU A 285 1.62 4.45 -9.19
N ASN A 286 1.42 5.53 -9.95
CA ASN A 286 2.38 5.94 -10.96
C ASN A 286 3.45 6.85 -10.35
N VAL A 287 4.68 6.38 -10.34
CA VAL A 287 5.81 6.99 -9.62
C VAL A 287 6.91 7.38 -10.60
N ASP A 288 7.43 8.60 -10.43
CA ASP A 288 8.65 9.03 -11.12
C ASP A 288 9.83 8.15 -10.63
N TRP A 289 10.70 7.75 -11.55
CA TRP A 289 11.75 6.78 -11.26
C TRP A 289 13.05 7.13 -11.98
N TRP A 290 14.15 6.55 -11.54
CA TRP A 290 15.47 6.73 -12.16
C TRP A 290 16.35 5.50 -12.00
N ILE A 291 17.50 5.50 -12.67
CA ILE A 291 18.57 4.53 -12.48
C ILE A 291 19.70 5.22 -11.72
N TYR A 292 20.20 4.60 -10.65
CA TYR A 292 21.34 5.14 -9.89
C TYR A 292 22.59 5.20 -10.79
N GLU A 293 23.23 6.37 -10.84
CA GLU A 293 24.38 6.64 -11.70
C GLU A 293 25.48 5.58 -11.56
N GLY A 294 25.94 5.04 -12.69
CA GLY A 294 26.97 4.00 -12.73
C GLY A 294 26.51 2.62 -12.28
N SER A 295 25.19 2.38 -12.16
CA SER A 295 24.63 1.09 -11.77
C SER A 295 23.43 0.67 -12.63
N GLN A 296 22.85 -0.49 -12.34
CA GLN A 296 21.59 -0.97 -12.92
C GLN A 296 20.39 -0.77 -11.97
N TYR A 297 20.63 -0.32 -10.74
CA TYR A 297 19.61 -0.28 -9.69
C TYR A 297 18.61 0.83 -9.94
N LEU A 298 17.34 0.55 -9.65
CA LEU A 298 16.25 1.51 -9.79
C LEU A 298 16.01 2.28 -8.49
N GLY A 299 15.61 3.54 -8.63
CA GLY A 299 15.08 4.40 -7.58
C GLY A 299 13.69 4.93 -7.96
N TYR A 300 12.85 5.18 -6.96
CA TYR A 300 11.47 5.66 -7.09
C TYR A 300 11.32 6.91 -6.22
N VAL A 301 10.68 7.96 -6.75
CA VAL A 301 10.48 9.24 -6.05
C VAL A 301 9.16 9.16 -5.29
N LEU A 302 9.19 8.63 -4.07
CA LEU A 302 7.99 8.45 -3.24
C LEU A 302 7.77 9.64 -2.30
N SER A 303 8.76 9.95 -1.46
CA SER A 303 8.63 10.93 -0.39
C SER A 303 8.61 12.37 -0.88
N TYR A 304 7.89 13.23 -0.15
CA TYR A 304 7.66 14.63 -0.51
C TYR A 304 7.13 14.78 -1.95
N ASN A 305 6.30 13.83 -2.37
CA ASN A 305 5.86 13.73 -3.74
C ASN A 305 4.37 13.39 -3.83
N THR A 306 3.84 13.65 -5.02
CA THR A 306 2.49 13.27 -5.42
C THR A 306 2.53 12.71 -6.83
N GLY A 307 1.61 11.81 -7.14
CA GLY A 307 1.45 11.26 -8.47
C GLY A 307 0.02 10.83 -8.74
N THR A 308 -0.22 10.39 -9.97
CA THR A 308 -1.54 9.90 -10.38
C THR A 308 -1.63 8.39 -10.22
N GLY A 309 -2.83 7.86 -10.26
CA GLY A 309 -3.05 6.44 -10.16
C GLY A 309 -4.46 6.03 -10.53
N LYS A 310 -4.76 4.75 -10.27
CA LYS A 310 -6.11 4.19 -10.33
C LYS A 310 -6.40 3.45 -9.04
N TYR A 311 -7.61 3.61 -8.48
CA TYR A 311 -8.16 2.67 -7.51
C TYR A 311 -9.21 1.80 -8.19
N ILE A 312 -9.09 0.49 -8.00
CA ILE A 312 -9.86 -0.51 -8.73
C ILE A 312 -10.42 -1.54 -7.73
N SER A 313 -11.74 -1.70 -7.72
CA SER A 313 -12.45 -2.66 -6.88
C SER A 313 -13.86 -2.92 -7.44
N ASN A 314 -14.47 -4.06 -7.09
CA ASN A 314 -15.85 -4.41 -7.49
C ASN A 314 -16.16 -4.23 -9.00
N GLY A 315 -15.21 -4.56 -9.87
CA GLY A 315 -15.38 -4.46 -11.32
C GLY A 315 -15.39 -3.04 -11.87
N LYS A 316 -14.97 -2.05 -11.07
CA LYS A 316 -14.93 -0.62 -11.41
C LYS A 316 -13.58 0.00 -11.05
N MET A 317 -13.30 1.16 -11.64
CA MET A 317 -12.11 1.96 -11.38
C MET A 317 -12.41 3.46 -11.30
N VAL A 318 -11.65 4.15 -10.46
CA VAL A 318 -11.62 5.63 -10.38
C VAL A 318 -10.18 6.12 -10.52
N ASP A 319 -10.04 7.34 -11.05
CA ASP A 319 -8.76 8.06 -11.04
C ASP A 319 -8.46 8.56 -9.63
N ILE A 320 -7.20 8.38 -9.22
CA ILE A 320 -6.73 8.85 -7.91
C ILE A 320 -5.47 9.70 -8.03
N VAL A 321 -5.22 10.49 -7.00
CA VAL A 321 -3.94 11.14 -6.72
C VAL A 321 -3.39 10.53 -5.44
N TRP A 322 -2.14 10.10 -5.47
CA TRP A 322 -1.43 9.69 -4.26
C TRP A 322 -0.53 10.81 -3.77
N SER A 323 -0.30 10.89 -2.47
CA SER A 323 0.71 11.76 -1.89
C SER A 323 1.38 11.11 -0.70
N LYS A 324 2.67 11.41 -0.51
CA LYS A 324 3.46 10.95 0.62
C LYS A 324 4.35 12.08 1.11
N ASP A 325 4.17 12.47 2.36
CA ASP A 325 4.80 13.68 2.92
C ASP A 325 6.23 13.49 3.41
N GLY A 326 6.73 12.25 3.49
CA GLY A 326 8.06 11.97 3.99
C GLY A 326 8.44 10.49 3.91
N ASP A 327 9.71 10.18 4.20
CA ASP A 327 10.27 8.83 4.11
C ASP A 327 9.56 7.81 5.03
N THR A 328 8.97 8.26 6.14
CA THR A 328 8.26 7.44 7.13
C THR A 328 6.75 7.67 7.16
N ASP A 329 6.24 8.65 6.42
CA ASP A 329 4.83 9.02 6.47
C ASP A 329 4.02 8.08 5.57
N VAL A 330 2.75 7.84 5.90
CA VAL A 330 1.85 6.97 5.12
C VAL A 330 1.58 7.56 3.74
N THR A 331 1.52 6.71 2.72
CA THR A 331 1.02 7.12 1.40
C THR A 331 -0.50 7.19 1.43
N HIS A 332 -1.06 8.38 1.21
CA HIS A 332 -2.49 8.61 1.13
C HIS A 332 -2.98 8.64 -0.32
N TYR A 333 -4.22 8.22 -0.55
CA TYR A 333 -4.83 8.13 -1.87
C TYR A 333 -6.15 8.89 -1.89
N TYR A 334 -6.30 9.82 -2.84
CA TYR A 334 -7.46 10.70 -2.96
C TYR A 334 -8.17 10.48 -4.29
N ASP A 335 -9.49 10.43 -4.30
CA ASP A 335 -10.26 10.43 -5.54
C ASP A 335 -10.01 11.74 -6.30
N LEU A 336 -9.64 11.65 -7.56
CA LEU A 336 -9.24 12.81 -8.36
C LEU A 336 -10.39 13.81 -8.57
N ASN A 337 -11.64 13.34 -8.59
CA ASN A 337 -12.81 14.17 -8.87
C ASN A 337 -13.35 14.84 -7.60
N THR A 338 -13.36 14.14 -6.47
CA THR A 338 -13.89 14.68 -5.21
C THR A 338 -12.82 15.35 -4.34
N GLY A 339 -11.56 14.91 -4.46
CA GLY A 339 -10.46 15.30 -3.58
C GLY A 339 -10.52 14.66 -2.19
N GLU A 340 -11.49 13.78 -1.95
CA GLU A 340 -11.63 13.04 -0.69
C GLU A 340 -10.69 11.83 -0.68
N GLU A 341 -10.18 11.47 0.49
CA GLU A 341 -9.40 10.25 0.65
C GLU A 341 -10.28 9.03 0.37
N ILE A 342 -9.78 8.11 -0.45
CA ILE A 342 -10.55 6.92 -0.83
C ILE A 342 -10.73 5.99 0.36
N GLN A 343 -11.89 5.35 0.43
CA GLN A 343 -12.13 4.23 1.33
C GLN A 343 -12.05 2.93 0.54
N LEU A 344 -11.17 2.02 0.97
CA LEU A 344 -11.00 0.71 0.38
C LEU A 344 -12.17 -0.21 0.77
N ASN A 345 -12.48 -1.18 -0.09
CA ASN A 345 -13.34 -2.28 0.31
C ASN A 345 -12.57 -3.20 1.27
N VAL A 346 -13.25 -3.80 2.25
CA VAL A 346 -12.65 -4.79 3.14
C VAL A 346 -12.14 -6.00 2.34
N GLY A 347 -10.85 -6.34 2.50
CA GLY A 347 -10.16 -7.46 1.85
C GLY A 347 -8.74 -7.13 1.38
N THR A 348 -8.09 -8.10 0.73
CA THR A 348 -6.69 -8.00 0.26
C THR A 348 -6.47 -6.85 -0.74
N THR A 349 -5.36 -6.13 -0.55
CA THR A 349 -4.96 -5.00 -1.40
C THR A 349 -3.65 -5.27 -2.14
N TRP A 350 -3.65 -5.02 -3.44
CA TRP A 350 -2.44 -5.04 -4.27
C TRP A 350 -2.09 -3.63 -4.73
N ILE A 351 -0.88 -3.18 -4.43
CA ILE A 351 -0.35 -1.89 -4.87
C ILE A 351 0.73 -2.13 -5.92
N GLN A 352 0.49 -1.62 -7.12
CA GLN A 352 1.37 -1.71 -8.27
C GLN A 352 2.10 -0.37 -8.40
N ALA A 353 3.32 -0.28 -7.87
CA ALA A 353 4.13 0.93 -8.01
C ALA A 353 4.75 0.93 -9.42
N CYS A 354 4.03 1.57 -10.34
CA CYS A 354 4.31 1.62 -11.75
C CYS A 354 5.27 2.77 -12.06
N GLN A 355 6.20 2.52 -12.98
CA GLN A 355 7.05 3.56 -13.53
C GLN A 355 6.19 4.48 -14.40
N LYS A 356 6.06 5.74 -13.99
CA LYS A 356 5.13 6.72 -14.56
C LYS A 356 5.21 6.86 -16.08
N GLU A 357 6.40 6.71 -16.68
CA GLU A 357 6.57 6.83 -18.12
C GLU A 357 5.86 5.73 -18.94
N TYR A 358 5.52 4.60 -18.33
CA TYR A 358 4.80 3.49 -18.98
C TYR A 358 3.33 3.40 -18.59
N THR A 359 2.79 4.44 -17.93
CA THR A 359 1.39 4.45 -17.46
C THR A 359 0.41 4.17 -18.61
N ASP A 360 0.65 4.75 -19.78
CA ASP A 360 -0.20 4.60 -20.98
C ASP A 360 -0.13 3.20 -21.62
N GLU A 361 0.82 2.36 -21.20
CA GLU A 361 0.95 0.98 -21.67
C GLU A 361 0.17 -0.03 -20.81
N THR A 362 -0.31 0.39 -19.63
CA THR A 362 -1.24 -0.41 -18.83
C THR A 362 -2.65 -0.28 -19.44
N GLN A 363 -3.28 -1.42 -19.72
CA GLN A 363 -4.58 -1.48 -20.37
C GLN A 363 -5.67 -1.89 -19.38
N TYR A 364 -6.80 -1.18 -19.43
CA TYR A 364 -7.99 -1.43 -18.62
C TYR A 364 -9.15 -1.74 -19.57
N TYR A 365 -9.89 -2.80 -19.27
CA TYR A 365 -10.95 -3.28 -20.16
C TYR A 365 -12.29 -3.21 -19.44
N ALA A 366 -13.25 -2.48 -20.00
CA ALA A 366 -14.61 -2.44 -19.47
C ALA A 366 -15.36 -3.78 -19.68
N ASN A 367 -14.90 -4.63 -20.60
CA ASN A 367 -15.48 -5.94 -20.87
C ASN A 367 -14.41 -7.03 -21.00
N LYS A 368 -14.60 -8.16 -20.29
CA LYS A 368 -13.70 -9.34 -20.35
C LYS A 368 -13.55 -9.90 -21.75
N SER A 369 -14.55 -9.76 -22.63
CA SER A 369 -14.48 -10.25 -24.00
C SER A 369 -13.49 -9.50 -24.89
N GLU A 370 -13.15 -8.26 -24.51
CA GLU A 370 -12.17 -7.43 -25.22
C GLU A 370 -10.74 -7.74 -24.78
N PHE A 371 -10.58 -8.32 -23.60
CA PHE A 371 -9.29 -8.78 -23.10
C PHE A 371 -8.83 -10.02 -23.88
N SER A 372 -7.71 -9.88 -24.58
CA SER A 372 -6.96 -11.00 -25.14
C SER A 372 -5.65 -11.13 -24.37
N LYS A 373 -5.31 -12.34 -23.91
CA LYS A 373 -4.04 -12.59 -23.25
C LYS A 373 -2.89 -12.06 -24.12
N ALA A 374 -2.02 -11.25 -23.53
CA ALA A 374 -0.80 -10.79 -24.18
C ALA A 374 -0.01 -11.99 -24.71
N ASN A 375 0.36 -11.97 -25.99
CA ASN A 375 1.25 -12.97 -26.60
C ASN A 375 2.65 -12.93 -25.99
#